data_AF-A0A919UBX5-F1
#
_entry.id   AF-A0A919UBX5-F1
#
_cell.length_a   1.000
_cell.length_b   1.000
_cell.length_c   1.000
_cell.angle_alpha   90.00
_cell.angle_beta   90.00
_cell.angle_gamma   90.00
#
_symmetry.space_group_name_H-M   'P 1'
#
loop_
_entity.id
_entity.type
_entity.pdbx_description
1 polymer ?
#
loop_
_entity_poly.entity_id
_entity_poly.type
_entity_poly.pdbx_seq_one_letter_code
_entity_poly.pdbx_strand_id
1 'polypeptide(L)'
;MTAPKSVDVGRFLREELGSASPDLLRSMVKTFAEALMSAEADAACGAPYGERSDERTNQCNGYRHRDWDTRAGTEAVAFWAGER
;
A
#
# COMPACT_ATOMS: atom_id res chain seq x y z
N MET A 1 -10.15 42.71 6.56
CA MET A 1 -10.41 41.26 6.68
C MET A 1 -9.30 40.53 5.95
N THR A 2 -8.36 39.91 6.67
CA THR A 2 -7.25 39.16 6.07
C THR A 2 -7.73 37.74 5.77
N ALA A 3 -7.69 37.32 4.51
CA ALA A 3 -8.04 35.96 4.13
C ALA A 3 -7.15 34.95 4.87
N PRO A 4 -7.69 33.84 5.41
CA PRO A 4 -6.86 32.82 6.04
C PRO A 4 -5.87 32.27 5.01
N LYS A 5 -4.58 32.22 5.39
CA LYS A 5 -3.52 31.67 4.54
C LYS A 5 -3.89 30.23 4.19
N SER A 6 -4.21 29.97 2.93
CA SER A 6 -4.39 28.61 2.42
C SER A 6 -3.06 27.91 2.57
N VAL A 7 -2.95 27.01 3.55
CA VAL A 7 -1.80 26.13 3.67
C VAL A 7 -1.78 25.28 2.40
N ASP A 8 -0.71 25.38 1.63
CA ASP A 8 -0.44 24.43 0.56
C ASP A 8 -0.14 23.09 1.23
N VAL A 9 -1.18 22.25 1.32
CA VAL A 9 -1.12 20.93 1.97
C VAL A 9 -0.05 20.05 1.31
N GLY A 10 0.14 20.17 -0.01
CA GLY A 10 1.16 19.40 -0.72
C GLY A 10 2.57 19.82 -0.34
N ARG A 11 2.80 21.11 -0.13
CA ARG A 11 4.07 21.63 0.40
C ARG A 11 4.27 21.24 1.86
N PHE A 12 3.27 21.43 2.71
CA PHE A 12 3.32 21.09 4.12
C PHE A 12 3.62 19.60 4.34
N LEU A 13 2.93 18.72 3.63
CA LEU A 13 3.19 17.27 3.70
C LEU A 13 4.60 16.93 3.22
N ARG A 14 5.14 17.60 2.19
CA ARG A 14 6.53 17.37 1.77
C ARG A 14 7.54 17.82 2.82
N GLU A 15 7.29 18.94 3.49
CA GLU A 15 8.15 19.46 4.56
C GLU A 15 8.08 18.55 5.80
N GLU A 16 6.89 18.13 6.21
CA GLU A 16 6.69 17.22 7.36
C GLU A 16 7.12 15.77 7.09
N LEU A 17 6.94 15.25 5.87
CA LEU A 17 7.43 13.91 5.51
C LEU A 17 8.94 13.91 5.25
N GLY A 18 9.51 15.05 4.86
CA GLY A 18 10.96 15.23 4.77
C GLY A 18 11.62 15.43 6.14
N SER A 19 10.88 15.96 7.12
CA SER A 19 11.34 16.09 8.51
C SER A 19 11.10 14.81 9.33
N ALA A 20 10.04 14.07 9.03
CA ALA A 20 9.84 12.72 9.51
C ALA A 20 10.89 11.78 8.92
N SER A 21 11.37 10.80 9.70
CA SER A 21 12.39 9.85 9.25
C SER A 21 12.03 9.27 7.87
N PRO A 22 12.99 9.16 6.94
CA PRO A 22 12.80 8.47 5.65
C PRO A 22 12.09 7.12 5.77
N ASP A 23 12.28 6.43 6.91
CA ASP A 23 11.66 5.14 7.24
C ASP A 23 10.13 5.20 7.42
N LEU A 24 9.59 6.35 7.84
CA LEU A 24 8.14 6.50 7.98
C LEU A 24 7.46 6.50 6.62
N LEU A 25 7.95 7.32 5.69
CA LEU A 25 7.42 7.40 4.33
C LEU A 25 7.56 6.04 3.62
N ARG A 26 8.70 5.38 3.82
CA ARG A 26 8.98 3.98 3.45
C ARG A 26 7.86 3.04 3.88
N SER A 27 7.56 3.04 5.17
CA SER A 27 6.59 2.16 5.82
C SER A 27 5.18 2.44 5.34
N MET A 28 4.80 3.72 5.25
CA MET A 28 3.48 4.12 4.75
C MET A 28 3.26 3.63 3.31
N VAL A 29 4.24 3.87 2.42
CA VAL A 29 4.15 3.43 1.02
C VAL A 29 4.03 1.91 0.93
N LYS A 30 4.84 1.17 1.70
CA LYS A 30 4.77 -0.28 1.78
C LYS A 30 3.39 -0.76 2.23
N THR A 31 2.87 -0.22 3.34
CA THR A 31 1.56 -0.61 3.88
C THR A 31 0.44 -0.35 2.89
N PHE A 32 0.42 0.82 2.23
CA PHE A 32 -0.60 1.11 1.23
C PHE A 32 -0.50 0.20 0.01
N ALA A 33 0.72 -0.10 -0.46
CA ALA A 33 0.91 -1.02 -1.58
C ALA A 33 0.44 -2.44 -1.25
N GLU A 34 0.79 -2.97 -0.08
CA GLU A 34 0.37 -4.30 0.38
C GLU A 34 -1.16 -4.39 0.55
N ALA A 35 -1.80 -3.33 1.05
CA ALA A 35 -3.26 -3.27 1.17
C ALA A 35 -3.96 -3.30 -0.20
N LEU A 36 -3.43 -2.56 -1.18
CA LEU A 36 -3.98 -2.54 -2.53
C LEU A 36 -3.82 -3.90 -3.23
N MET A 37 -2.63 -4.50 -3.13
CA MET A 37 -2.38 -5.85 -3.68
C MET A 37 -3.28 -6.90 -3.01
N SER A 38 -3.51 -6.82 -1.70
CA SER A 38 -4.44 -7.71 -0.99
C SER A 38 -5.87 -7.55 -1.51
N ALA A 39 -6.33 -6.31 -1.72
CA ALA A 39 -7.67 -6.04 -2.23
C ALA A 39 -7.86 -6.55 -3.67
N GLU A 40 -6.83 -6.43 -4.51
CA GLU A 40 -6.82 -6.99 -5.86
C GLU A 40 -6.88 -8.53 -5.83
N ALA A 41 -6.14 -9.18 -4.93
CA ALA A 41 -6.19 -10.62 -4.75
C ALA A 41 -7.56 -11.11 -4.25
N ASP A 42 -8.19 -10.38 -3.33
CA ASP A 42 -9.55 -10.69 -2.85
C ASP A 42 -10.58 -10.56 -3.99
N ALA A 43 -10.46 -9.51 -4.81
CA ALA A 43 -11.30 -9.31 -5.99
C ALA A 43 -11.09 -10.42 -7.04
N ALA A 44 -9.84 -10.81 -7.29
CA ALA A 44 -9.50 -11.90 -8.20
C ALA A 44 -10.00 -13.27 -7.71
N CYS A 45 -10.00 -13.50 -6.39
CA CYS A 45 -10.55 -14.73 -5.81
C CYS A 45 -12.08 -14.72 -5.75
N GLY A 46 -12.73 -13.57 -5.92
CA GLY A 46 -14.17 -13.39 -5.77
C GLY A 46 -14.64 -13.36 -4.31
N ALA A 47 -13.72 -13.36 -3.34
CA ALA A 47 -14.05 -13.36 -1.92
C ALA A 47 -12.83 -13.03 -1.03
N PRO A 48 -13.02 -12.29 0.08
CA PRO A 48 -11.95 -11.90 1.00
C PRO A 48 -11.21 -13.08 1.63
N TYR A 49 -9.95 -12.91 2.02
CA TYR A 49 -9.19 -13.96 2.70
C TYR A 49 -9.94 -14.58 3.89
N GLY A 50 -10.06 -15.91 3.90
CA GLY A 50 -10.71 -16.67 4.98
C GLY A 50 -12.24 -16.68 4.97
N GLU A 51 -12.88 -15.94 4.07
CA GLU A 51 -14.34 -15.89 3.96
C GLU A 51 -14.89 -16.97 3.02
N ARG A 52 -16.00 -17.61 3.41
CA ARG A 52 -16.72 -18.54 2.52
C ARG A 52 -17.67 -17.74 1.64
N SER A 53 -17.58 -17.92 0.33
CA SER A 53 -18.51 -17.37 -0.64
C SER A 53 -18.64 -18.34 -1.82
N ASP A 54 -19.82 -18.38 -2.41
CA ASP A 54 -20.14 -19.26 -3.55
C ASP A 54 -19.53 -18.73 -4.86
N GLU A 55 -19.18 -17.44 -4.90
CA GLU A 55 -18.48 -16.76 -5.97
C GLU A 55 -16.96 -17.03 -5.96
N ARG A 56 -16.43 -17.72 -4.94
CA ARG A 56 -15.00 -17.98 -4.82
C ARG A 56 -14.51 -18.90 -5.94
N THR A 57 -13.58 -18.41 -6.76
CA THR A 57 -13.01 -19.16 -7.89
C THR A 57 -11.57 -19.62 -7.66
N ASN A 58 -10.86 -19.02 -6.69
CA ASN A 58 -9.47 -19.33 -6.36
C ASN A 58 -9.19 -19.16 -4.86
N GLN A 59 -8.02 -19.61 -4.41
CA GLN A 59 -7.52 -19.44 -3.04
C GLN A 59 -6.21 -18.64 -3.02
N CYS A 60 -6.15 -17.66 -2.12
CA CYS A 60 -4.94 -16.92 -1.83
C CYS A 60 -3.94 -17.81 -1.05
N ASN A 61 -3.12 -18.59 -1.77
CA ASN A 61 -2.17 -19.57 -1.21
C ASN A 61 -0.93 -18.96 -0.50
N GLY A 62 -1.09 -17.78 0.09
CA GLY A 62 -0.03 -17.07 0.82
C GLY A 62 0.69 -15.99 0.02
N TYR A 63 1.52 -15.25 0.75
CA TYR A 63 2.31 -14.13 0.25
C TYR A 63 3.79 -14.52 0.07
N ARG A 64 4.46 -13.88 -0.88
CA ARG A 64 5.91 -13.97 -1.10
C ARG A 64 6.52 -12.59 -0.98
N HIS A 65 7.80 -12.54 -0.62
CA HIS A 65 8.53 -11.29 -0.54
C HIS A 65 9.32 -11.02 -1.82
N ARG A 66 9.36 -9.76 -2.24
CA ARG A 66 10.27 -9.25 -3.27
C ARG A 66 10.70 -7.84 -2.88
N ASP A 67 11.92 -7.48 -3.27
CA ASP A 67 12.36 -6.09 -3.22
C ASP A 67 11.58 -5.24 -4.22
N TRP A 68 11.24 -4.03 -3.80
CA TRP A 68 10.53 -3.03 -4.57
C TRP A 68 11.25 -1.68 -4.46
N ASP A 69 11.84 -1.27 -5.58
CA ASP A 69 12.50 0.01 -5.71
C ASP A 69 11.48 1.12 -5.93
N THR A 70 11.45 2.07 -5.00
CA THR A 70 10.59 3.26 -5.08
C THR A 70 11.43 4.52 -4.93
N ARG A 71 10.80 5.69 -5.13
CA ARG A 71 11.47 6.98 -4.82
C ARG A 71 11.77 7.16 -3.34
N ALA A 72 11.11 6.41 -2.46
CA ALA A 72 11.41 6.35 -1.03
C ALA A 72 12.61 5.44 -0.70
N GLY A 73 13.09 4.66 -1.69
CA GLY A 73 14.11 3.63 -1.56
C GLY A 73 13.60 2.21 -1.86
N THR A 74 14.48 1.22 -1.69
CA THR A 74 14.21 -0.23 -1.86
C THR A 74 13.61 -0.88 -0.61
N GLU A 75 12.36 -1.33 -0.65
CA GLU A 75 11.68 -2.06 0.45
C GLU A 75 11.33 -3.49 0.06
N ALA A 76 11.35 -4.41 1.03
CA ALA A 76 10.74 -5.71 0.84
C ALA A 76 9.21 -5.59 0.99
N VAL A 77 8.45 -5.96 -0.04
CA VAL A 77 6.98 -6.01 -0.03
C VAL A 77 6.49 -7.45 -0.08
N ALA A 78 5.34 -7.71 0.54
CA ALA A 78 4.61 -8.97 0.40
C ALA A 78 3.61 -8.87 -0.76
N PHE A 79 3.63 -9.86 -1.67
CA PHE A 79 2.68 -9.96 -2.78
C PHE A 79 2.09 -11.37 -2.87
N TRP A 80 0.88 -11.50 -3.39
CA TRP A 80 0.22 -12.80 -3.49
C TRP A 80 0.91 -13.68 -4.55
N ALA A 81 1.15 -14.94 -4.19
CA ALA A 81 1.96 -15.86 -4.99
C ALA A 81 1.34 -16.32 -6.33
N GLY A 82 0.09 -15.99 -6.62
CA GLY A 82 -0.58 -16.35 -7.87
C GLY A 82 -0.70 -15.23 -8.89
N GLU A 83 -0.21 -14.03 -8.55
CA GLU A 83 -0.04 -12.91 -9.48
C GLU A 83 1.21 -13.23 -10.33
N ARG A 84 1.02 -13.65 -11.59
CA ARG A 84 2.11 -13.74 -12.56
C ARG A 84 2.12 -12.52 -13.46
#